data_AF-A0A150Q9E4-F1
#
_entry.id   AF-A0A150Q9E4-F1
#
_cell.length_a   1.000
_cell.length_b   1.000
_cell.length_c   1.000
_cell.angle_alpha   90.00
_cell.angle_beta   90.00
_cell.angle_gamma   90.00
#
_symmetry.space_group_name_H-M   'P 1'
#
loop_
_entity.id
_entity.type
_entity.pdbx_description
1 polymer ?
#
loop_
_entity_poly.entity_id
_entity_poly.type
_entity_poly.pdbx_seq_one_letter_code
_entity_poly.pdbx_strand_id
1 'polypeptide(L)'
;MTGEAMSKPDMKGWTPEQIEAYELAASALAAEEEETRAALERAGREASSPEGMVEKLREQAAAAREARARAERDAADDAAYRKACKEHGGEKRVARVRTVEGSVIMRAMTRQQHEDFSDRIAGLEAEADILKVAQQATLDTVVHPPRPRMLEILELYPRLWVHLYSARDALITGVEEAARGKG
;
A
#
# COMPACT_ATOMS: atom_id res chain seq x y z
N MET A 1 -12.62 -34.77 -6.81
CA MET A 1 -11.83 -34.76 -8.06
C MET A 1 -11.73 -36.20 -8.51
N THR A 2 -12.34 -36.52 -9.64
CA THR A 2 -12.37 -37.88 -10.20
C THR A 2 -10.97 -38.22 -10.69
N GLY A 3 -10.34 -39.21 -10.06
CA GLY A 3 -9.14 -39.85 -10.61
C GLY A 3 -9.53 -40.60 -11.87
N GLU A 4 -9.49 -39.92 -13.01
CA GLU A 4 -9.47 -40.61 -14.30
C GLU A 4 -8.16 -41.40 -14.33
N ALA A 5 -8.29 -42.73 -14.23
CA ALA A 5 -7.18 -43.62 -14.55
C ALA A 5 -6.75 -43.30 -15.98
N MET A 6 -5.58 -42.68 -16.15
CA MET A 6 -5.02 -42.42 -17.47
C MET A 6 -4.96 -43.76 -18.23
N SER A 7 -5.81 -43.89 -19.24
CA SER A 7 -5.85 -45.08 -20.09
C SER A 7 -4.46 -45.26 -20.69
N LYS A 8 -3.86 -46.44 -20.52
CA LYS A 8 -2.53 -46.73 -21.08
C LYS A 8 -2.56 -46.44 -22.59
N PRO A 9 -1.58 -45.71 -23.14
CA PRO A 9 -1.55 -45.42 -24.57
C PRO A 9 -1.41 -46.72 -25.36
N ASP A 10 -2.05 -46.80 -26.53
CA ASP A 10 -1.89 -47.93 -27.45
C ASP A 10 -0.47 -47.90 -28.03
N MET A 11 0.36 -48.87 -27.64
CA MET A 11 1.78 -48.95 -28.01
C MET A 11 2.00 -49.78 -29.29
N LYS A 12 0.94 -50.11 -30.02
CA LYS A 12 1.05 -50.91 -31.24
C LYS A 12 1.85 -50.15 -32.32
N GLY A 13 2.97 -50.72 -32.73
CA GLY A 13 3.88 -50.13 -33.73
C GLY A 13 5.06 -49.34 -33.16
N TRP A 14 5.20 -49.29 -31.83
CA TRP A 14 6.38 -48.71 -31.18
C TRP A 14 7.55 -49.69 -31.19
N THR A 15 8.76 -49.14 -31.19
CA THR A 15 9.99 -49.92 -31.02
C THR A 15 10.18 -50.32 -29.55
N PRO A 16 10.91 -51.41 -29.26
CA PRO A 16 11.21 -51.81 -27.88
C PRO A 16 11.84 -50.68 -27.05
N GLU A 17 12.74 -49.90 -27.64
CA GLU A 17 13.41 -48.79 -26.98
C GLU A 17 12.44 -47.64 -26.62
N GLN A 18 11.41 -47.41 -27.45
CA GLN A 18 10.37 -46.42 -27.17
C GLN A 18 9.43 -46.87 -26.05
N ILE A 19 9.14 -48.17 -25.98
CA ILE A 19 8.31 -48.75 -24.92
C ILE A 19 9.08 -48.65 -23.58
N GLU A 20 10.36 -49.03 -23.56
CA GLU A 20 11.21 -48.94 -22.35
C GLU A 20 11.37 -47.49 -21.86
N ALA A 21 11.59 -46.54 -22.79
CA ALA A 21 11.68 -45.12 -22.43
C ALA A 21 10.36 -44.57 -21.86
N TYR A 22 9.22 -44.99 -22.40
CA TYR A 22 7.90 -44.62 -21.87
C TYR A 22 7.67 -45.22 -20.47
N GLU A 23 7.98 -46.50 -20.27
CA GLU A 23 7.80 -47.16 -18.97
C GLU A 23 8.70 -46.52 -17.90
N LEU A 24 9.94 -46.17 -18.24
CA LEU A 24 10.84 -45.44 -17.36
C LEU A 24 10.27 -44.06 -17.00
N ALA A 25 9.82 -43.29 -17.99
CA ALA A 25 9.23 -41.96 -17.77
C ALA A 25 7.92 -42.03 -16.95
N ALA A 26 7.07 -43.02 -17.22
CA ALA A 26 5.85 -43.25 -16.47
C ALA A 26 6.12 -43.65 -15.02
N SER A 27 7.14 -44.49 -14.76
CA SER A 27 7.55 -44.84 -13.41
C SER A 27 8.13 -43.66 -12.63
N ALA A 28 8.91 -42.80 -13.30
CA ALA A 28 9.48 -41.59 -12.69
C ALA A 28 8.37 -40.59 -12.32
N LEU A 29 7.40 -40.39 -13.22
CA LEU A 29 6.24 -39.53 -12.95
C LEU A 29 5.39 -40.07 -11.79
N ALA A 30 5.12 -41.38 -11.76
CA ALA A 30 4.36 -41.98 -10.66
C ALA A 30 5.06 -41.84 -9.30
N ALA A 31 6.40 -41.90 -9.27
CA ALA A 31 7.17 -41.68 -8.04
C ALA A 31 7.10 -40.22 -7.56
N GLU A 32 7.23 -39.25 -8.47
CA GLU A 32 7.10 -37.81 -8.18
C GLU A 32 5.68 -37.44 -7.69
N GLU A 33 4.64 -38.01 -8.31
CA GLU A 33 3.25 -37.82 -7.90
C GLU A 33 2.98 -38.39 -6.50
N GLU A 34 3.54 -39.56 -6.18
CA GLU A 34 3.45 -40.17 -4.85
C GLU A 34 4.15 -39.32 -3.79
N GLU A 35 5.37 -38.84 -4.08
CA GLU A 35 6.13 -37.98 -3.16
C GLU A 35 5.39 -36.66 -2.91
N THR A 36 4.86 -36.04 -3.96
CA THR A 36 4.07 -34.82 -3.87
C THR A 36 2.81 -35.04 -3.04
N ARG A 37 2.08 -36.15 -3.26
CA ARG A 37 0.89 -36.50 -2.48
C ARG A 37 1.22 -36.74 -1.02
N ALA A 38 2.29 -37.47 -0.72
CA ALA A 38 2.75 -37.73 0.64
C ALA A 38 3.18 -36.44 1.37
N ALA A 39 3.84 -35.51 0.66
CA ALA A 39 4.21 -34.20 1.18
C ALA A 39 2.96 -33.36 1.51
N LEU A 40 1.96 -33.34 0.62
CA LEU A 40 0.68 -32.66 0.84
C LEU A 40 -0.10 -33.25 2.02
N GLU A 41 -0.14 -34.58 2.16
CA GLU A 41 -0.77 -35.23 3.31
C GLU A 41 -0.05 -34.90 4.61
N ARG A 42 1.28 -34.87 4.62
CA ARG A 42 2.07 -34.50 5.80
C ARG A 42 1.81 -33.06 6.20
N ALA A 43 1.86 -32.12 5.25
CA ALA A 43 1.55 -30.72 5.48
C ALA A 43 0.09 -30.53 6.00
N GLY A 44 -0.86 -31.29 5.44
CA GLY A 44 -2.25 -31.30 5.89
C GLY A 44 -2.42 -31.81 7.33
N ARG A 45 -1.67 -32.85 7.72
CA ARG A 45 -1.66 -33.38 9.09
C ARG A 45 -0.99 -32.41 10.07
N GLU A 46 0.11 -31.76 9.67
CA GLU A 46 0.80 -30.75 10.48
C GLU A 46 -0.09 -29.52 10.69
N ALA A 47 -0.77 -29.02 9.65
CA ALA A 47 -1.73 -27.92 9.77
C ALA A 47 -2.96 -28.28 10.63
N SER A 48 -3.31 -29.57 10.68
CA SER A 48 -4.41 -30.11 11.49
C SER A 48 -3.95 -30.63 12.86
N SER A 49 -2.66 -30.51 13.20
CA SER A 49 -2.16 -30.83 14.53
C SER A 49 -2.64 -29.77 15.54
N PRO A 50 -2.72 -30.10 16.84
CA PRO A 50 -3.01 -29.11 17.87
C PRO A 50 -2.07 -27.89 17.80
N GLU A 51 -0.78 -28.11 17.55
CA GLU A 51 0.24 -27.07 17.42
C GLU A 51 -0.02 -26.20 16.17
N GLY A 52 -0.31 -26.82 15.02
CA GLY A 52 -0.64 -26.11 13.78
C GLY A 52 -1.95 -25.30 13.89
N MET A 53 -2.94 -25.83 14.60
CA MET A 53 -4.17 -25.10 14.91
C MET A 53 -3.92 -23.91 15.85
N VAL A 54 -3.09 -24.07 16.88
CA VAL A 54 -2.72 -22.97 17.79
C VAL A 54 -1.97 -21.86 17.04
N GLU A 55 -1.03 -22.21 16.16
CA GLU A 55 -0.30 -21.21 15.38
C GLU A 55 -1.21 -20.48 14.40
N LYS A 56 -2.08 -21.20 13.70
CA LYS A 56 -3.11 -20.59 12.84
C LYS A 56 -4.04 -19.64 13.61
N LEU A 57 -4.44 -20.00 14.84
CA LEU A 57 -5.24 -19.12 15.70
C LEU A 57 -4.45 -17.88 16.14
N ARG A 58 -3.14 -17.99 16.39
CA ARG A 58 -2.28 -16.84 16.71
C ARG A 58 -2.13 -15.91 15.51
N GLU A 59 -1.90 -16.44 14.32
CA GLU A 59 -1.85 -15.68 13.08
C GLU A 59 -3.17 -14.95 12.82
N GLN A 60 -4.30 -15.64 12.96
CA GLN A 60 -5.62 -15.03 12.84
C GLN A 60 -5.85 -13.94 13.89
N ALA A 61 -5.43 -14.16 15.14
CA ALA A 61 -5.54 -13.15 16.20
C ALA A 61 -4.64 -11.94 15.91
N ALA A 62 -3.43 -12.14 15.38
CA ALA A 62 -2.53 -11.06 14.98
C ALA A 62 -3.12 -10.25 13.82
N ALA A 63 -3.60 -10.91 12.77
CA ALA A 63 -4.27 -10.26 11.64
C ALA A 63 -5.54 -9.51 12.07
N ALA A 64 -6.33 -10.07 12.99
CA ALA A 64 -7.50 -9.39 13.54
C ALA A 64 -7.13 -8.14 14.35
N ARG A 65 -6.04 -8.18 15.13
CA ARG A 65 -5.52 -6.99 15.85
C ARG A 65 -5.06 -5.92 14.87
N GLU A 66 -4.32 -6.29 13.84
CA GLU A 66 -3.84 -5.36 12.82
C GLU A 66 -5.00 -4.72 12.03
N ALA A 67 -6.00 -5.52 11.64
CA ALA A 67 -7.20 -5.04 10.97
C ALA A 67 -7.99 -4.04 11.83
N ARG A 68 -8.14 -4.30 13.13
CA ARG A 68 -8.78 -3.36 14.07
C ARG A 68 -7.99 -2.07 14.19
N ALA A 69 -6.67 -2.16 14.40
CA ALA A 69 -5.81 -0.99 14.50
C ALA A 69 -5.86 -0.14 13.21
N ARG A 70 -5.96 -0.78 12.04
CA ARG A 70 -6.14 -0.08 10.77
C ARG A 70 -7.51 0.60 10.68
N ALA A 71 -8.58 -0.08 11.04
CA ALA A 71 -9.93 0.50 11.04
C ALA A 71 -10.04 1.71 11.99
N GLU A 72 -9.39 1.65 13.16
CA GLU A 72 -9.31 2.79 14.09
C GLU A 72 -8.55 3.97 13.48
N ARG A 73 -7.42 3.74 12.79
CA ARG A 73 -6.70 4.79 12.06
C ARG A 73 -7.55 5.40 10.95
N ASP A 74 -8.20 4.57 10.13
CA ASP A 74 -9.04 5.05 9.03
C ASP A 74 -10.20 5.91 9.55
N ALA A 75 -10.82 5.50 10.66
CA ALA A 75 -11.87 6.27 11.31
C ALA A 75 -11.37 7.63 11.85
N ALA A 76 -10.16 7.66 12.44
CA ALA A 76 -9.53 8.89 12.90
C ALA A 76 -9.18 9.82 11.73
N ASP A 77 -8.64 9.29 10.64
CA ASP A 77 -8.33 10.04 9.42
C ASP A 77 -9.59 10.64 8.77
N ASP A 78 -10.68 9.86 8.72
CA ASP A 78 -11.96 10.33 8.20
C ASP A 78 -12.55 11.44 9.07
N ALA A 79 -12.44 11.31 10.39
CA ALA A 79 -12.86 12.35 11.32
C ALA A 79 -12.01 13.63 11.15
N ALA A 80 -10.69 13.48 11.01
CA ALA A 80 -9.77 14.59 10.77
C ALA A 80 -10.05 15.29 9.44
N TYR A 81 -10.30 14.54 8.37
CA TYR A 81 -10.67 15.10 7.07
C TYR A 81 -11.98 15.89 7.14
N ARG A 82 -13.04 15.30 7.72
CA ARG A 82 -14.33 16.01 7.90
C ARG A 82 -14.18 17.28 8.73
N LYS A 83 -13.37 17.24 9.79
CA LYS A 83 -13.08 18.41 10.62
C LYS A 83 -12.35 19.48 9.81
N ALA A 84 -11.29 19.12 9.10
CA ALA A 84 -10.52 20.04 8.26
C ALA A 84 -11.38 20.70 7.18
N CYS A 85 -12.26 19.93 6.51
CA CYS A 85 -13.19 20.47 5.52
C CYS A 85 -14.15 21.49 6.13
N LYS A 86 -14.65 21.25 7.34
CA LYS A 86 -15.51 22.23 8.05
C LYS A 86 -14.75 23.51 8.40
N GLU A 87 -13.50 23.39 8.84
CA GLU A 87 -12.68 24.52 9.30
C GLU A 87 -12.07 25.36 8.16
N HIS A 88 -11.82 24.76 7.00
CA HIS A 88 -11.05 25.41 5.92
C HIS A 88 -11.83 25.73 4.64
N GLY A 89 -13.15 25.54 4.65
CA GLY A 89 -14.03 25.97 3.56
C GLY A 89 -14.36 24.87 2.53
N GLY A 90 -14.44 23.62 2.98
CA GLY A 90 -14.92 22.47 2.22
C GLY A 90 -13.83 21.66 1.54
N GLU A 91 -14.26 20.61 0.83
CA GLU A 91 -13.38 19.61 0.20
C GLU A 91 -12.46 20.18 -0.89
N LYS A 92 -12.84 21.30 -1.52
CA LYS A 92 -11.99 21.98 -2.52
C LYS A 92 -10.76 22.66 -1.91
N ARG A 93 -10.74 22.83 -0.59
CA ARG A 93 -9.70 23.57 0.16
C ARG A 93 -8.86 22.65 1.03
N VAL A 94 -9.11 21.33 0.97
CA VAL A 94 -8.45 20.33 1.79
C VAL A 94 -8.10 19.14 0.92
N ALA A 95 -6.84 18.72 0.93
CA ALA A 95 -6.38 17.52 0.25
C ALA A 95 -6.23 16.37 1.25
N ARG A 96 -6.47 15.15 0.77
CA ARG A 96 -6.19 13.91 1.48
C ARG A 96 -5.24 13.06 0.67
N VAL A 97 -4.01 12.89 1.16
CA VAL A 97 -2.99 12.02 0.58
C VAL A 97 -2.99 10.70 1.35
N ARG A 98 -3.37 9.61 0.71
CA ARG A 98 -3.42 8.27 1.32
C ARG A 98 -2.03 7.62 1.28
N THR A 99 -1.65 6.99 2.38
CA THR A 99 -0.36 6.30 2.57
C THR A 99 -0.57 4.95 3.26
N VAL A 100 0.50 4.15 3.38
CA VAL A 100 0.48 2.88 4.13
C VAL A 100 0.31 3.10 5.64
N GLU A 101 0.71 4.26 6.16
CA GLU A 101 0.61 4.62 7.59
C GLU A 101 -0.72 5.28 7.96
N GLY A 102 -1.61 5.50 6.97
CA GLY A 102 -2.83 6.29 7.11
C GLY A 102 -2.87 7.46 6.13
N SER A 103 -3.56 8.53 6.48
CA SER A 103 -3.82 9.67 5.59
C SER A 103 -3.14 10.94 6.10
N VAL A 104 -2.50 11.66 5.18
CA VAL A 104 -2.06 13.04 5.43
C VAL A 104 -3.15 13.98 4.92
N ILE A 105 -3.70 14.78 5.83
CA ILE A 105 -4.71 15.80 5.53
C ILE A 105 -4.01 17.16 5.50
N MET A 106 -4.19 17.87 4.40
CA MET A 106 -3.56 19.16 4.15
C MET A 106 -4.62 20.20 3.83
N ARG A 107 -4.47 21.42 4.33
CA ARG A 107 -5.31 22.56 3.93
C ARG A 107 -4.63 23.39 2.85
N ALA A 108 -5.41 24.18 2.12
CA ALA A 108 -4.84 25.22 1.28
C ALA A 108 -4.07 26.26 2.13
N MET A 109 -2.98 26.78 1.57
CA MET A 109 -2.30 27.95 2.13
C MET A 109 -3.26 29.14 2.17
N THR A 110 -3.11 30.00 3.18
CA THR A 110 -3.76 31.31 3.14
C THR A 110 -2.97 32.22 2.19
N ARG A 111 -3.60 33.31 1.74
CA ARG A 111 -2.92 34.31 0.91
C ARG A 111 -1.64 34.83 1.57
N GLN A 112 -1.72 35.20 2.85
CA GLN A 112 -0.56 35.67 3.61
C GLN A 112 0.58 34.63 3.63
N GLN A 113 0.26 33.35 3.87
CA GLN A 113 1.29 32.31 3.87
C GLN A 113 1.95 32.13 2.50
N HIS A 114 1.21 32.34 1.42
CA HIS A 114 1.76 32.28 0.06
C HIS A 114 2.67 33.48 -0.22
N GLU A 115 2.28 34.68 0.21
CA GLU A 115 3.11 35.88 0.14
C GLU A 115 4.40 35.70 0.96
N ASP A 116 4.28 35.27 2.22
CA ASP A 116 5.44 34.98 3.09
C ASP A 116 6.37 33.91 2.49
N PHE A 117 5.81 32.86 1.87
CA PHE A 117 6.59 31.85 1.18
C PHE A 117 7.34 32.43 -0.02
N SER A 118 6.66 33.24 -0.83
CA SER A 118 7.22 33.90 -2.01
C SER A 118 8.36 34.85 -1.63
N ASP A 119 8.18 35.62 -0.56
CA ASP A 119 9.21 36.54 -0.06
C ASP A 119 10.42 35.80 0.50
N ARG A 120 10.22 34.66 1.16
CA ARG A 120 11.32 33.83 1.71
C ARG A 120 12.16 33.15 0.64
N ILE A 121 11.59 32.83 -0.51
CA ILE A 121 12.33 32.27 -1.64
C ILE A 121 12.93 33.37 -2.52
N ALA A 122 12.39 34.60 -2.47
CA ALA A 122 12.92 35.74 -3.22
C ALA A 122 14.34 36.09 -2.74
N GLY A 123 15.33 35.72 -3.56
CA GLY A 123 16.75 35.95 -3.27
C GLY A 123 17.53 34.69 -2.86
N LEU A 124 16.87 33.52 -2.79
CA LEU A 124 17.59 32.25 -2.70
C LEU A 124 18.02 31.79 -4.10
N GLU A 125 19.32 31.62 -4.31
CA GLU A 125 19.88 31.11 -5.57
C GLU A 125 20.10 29.58 -5.54
N ALA A 126 20.28 29.02 -4.34
CA ALA A 126 20.54 27.59 -4.17
C ALA A 126 19.24 26.78 -4.12
N GLU A 127 19.11 25.82 -5.04
CA GLU A 127 17.96 24.90 -5.10
C GLU A 127 17.72 24.17 -3.76
N ALA A 128 18.79 23.76 -3.08
CA ALA A 128 18.70 23.08 -1.79
C ALA A 128 18.02 23.94 -0.71
N ASP A 129 18.24 25.26 -0.72
CA ASP A 129 17.63 26.16 0.27
C ASP A 129 16.18 26.49 -0.08
N ILE A 130 15.87 26.64 -1.37
CA ILE A 130 14.49 26.74 -1.87
C ILE A 130 13.70 25.49 -1.45
N LEU A 131 14.27 24.30 -1.61
CA LEU A 131 13.63 23.04 -1.20
C LEU A 131 13.36 22.99 0.31
N LYS A 132 14.30 23.43 1.16
CA LYS A 132 14.06 23.49 2.62
C LYS A 132 12.89 24.41 2.97
N VAL A 133 12.81 25.59 2.35
CA VAL A 133 11.70 26.52 2.56
C VAL A 133 10.38 25.91 2.08
N ALA A 134 10.37 25.27 0.91
CA ALA A 134 9.21 24.58 0.36
C ALA A 134 8.75 23.40 1.25
N GLN A 135 9.68 22.61 1.80
CA GLN A 135 9.38 21.55 2.76
C GLN A 135 8.67 22.10 4.00
N GLN A 136 9.22 23.17 4.57
CA GLN A 136 8.64 23.79 5.75
C GLN A 136 7.23 24.32 5.47
N ALA A 137 7.07 25.08 4.38
CA ALA A 137 5.78 25.63 3.98
C ALA A 137 4.74 24.53 3.73
N THR A 138 5.12 23.44 3.06
CA THR A 138 4.26 22.28 2.86
C THR A 138 3.84 21.66 4.19
N LEU A 139 4.76 21.45 5.12
CA LEU A 139 4.41 20.87 6.42
C LEU A 139 3.53 21.79 7.27
N ASP A 140 3.61 23.10 7.09
CA ASP A 140 2.74 24.07 7.78
C ASP A 140 1.28 24.03 7.27
N THR A 141 1.04 23.35 6.14
CA THR A 141 -0.31 23.06 5.64
C THR A 141 -0.90 21.74 6.13
N VAL A 142 -0.08 20.86 6.71
CA VAL A 142 -0.53 19.57 7.23
C VAL A 142 -1.31 19.80 8.53
N VAL A 143 -2.57 19.34 8.56
CA VAL A 143 -3.44 19.43 9.74
C VAL A 143 -3.58 18.09 10.47
N HIS A 144 -3.32 16.99 9.76
CA HIS A 144 -3.26 15.63 10.32
C HIS A 144 -2.32 14.79 9.45
N PRO A 145 -1.48 13.90 10.02
CA PRO A 145 -1.26 13.69 11.45
C PRO A 145 -0.53 14.86 12.13
N PRO A 146 -0.38 14.86 13.47
CA PRO A 146 0.42 15.85 14.19
C PRO A 146 1.87 15.92 13.69
N ARG A 147 2.49 17.10 13.79
CA ARG A 147 3.83 17.38 13.24
C ARG A 147 4.90 16.33 13.61
N PRO A 148 5.05 15.87 14.87
CA PRO A 148 6.06 14.87 15.20
C PRO A 148 5.84 13.56 14.42
N ARG A 149 4.60 13.07 14.37
CA ARG A 149 4.25 11.87 13.61
C ARG A 149 4.45 12.05 12.10
N MET A 150 4.17 13.23 11.57
CA MET A 150 4.41 13.53 10.16
C MET A 150 5.90 13.44 9.80
N LEU A 151 6.78 13.91 10.69
CA LEU A 151 8.24 13.85 10.47
C LEU A 151 8.75 12.40 10.51
N GLU A 152 8.26 11.58 11.45
CA GLU A 152 8.57 10.13 11.49
C GLU A 152 8.17 9.43 10.18
N ILE A 153 6.97 9.72 9.67
CA ILE A 153 6.48 9.14 8.40
C ILE A 153 7.39 9.58 7.24
N LEU A 154 7.84 10.83 7.21
CA LEU A 154 8.70 11.31 6.13
C LEU A 154 10.12 10.75 6.18
N GLU A 155 10.62 10.43 7.37
CA GLU A 155 11.90 9.74 7.52
C GLU A 155 11.83 8.31 6.96
N LEU A 156 10.74 7.59 7.26
CA LEU A 156 10.50 6.24 6.73
C LEU A 156 10.20 6.24 5.23
N TYR A 157 9.51 7.27 4.73
CA TYR A 157 9.06 7.35 3.34
C TYR A 157 9.45 8.69 2.68
N PRO A 158 10.74 8.93 2.37
CA PRO A 158 11.20 10.22 1.82
C PRO A 158 10.54 10.60 0.49
N ARG A 159 10.12 9.61 -0.32
CA ARG A 159 9.42 9.85 -1.59
C ARG A 159 8.01 10.43 -1.42
N LEU A 160 7.44 10.39 -0.21
CA LEU A 160 6.13 10.96 0.09
C LEU A 160 6.09 12.47 -0.20
N TRP A 161 7.23 13.17 -0.09
CA TRP A 161 7.35 14.59 -0.42
C TRP A 161 6.78 14.96 -1.79
N VAL A 162 7.00 14.14 -2.81
CA VAL A 162 6.50 14.37 -4.18
C VAL A 162 4.98 14.47 -4.19
N HIS A 163 4.30 13.60 -3.45
CA HIS A 163 2.84 13.59 -3.35
C HIS A 163 2.32 14.79 -2.55
N LEU A 164 3.02 15.20 -1.50
CA LEU A 164 2.64 16.38 -0.71
C LEU A 164 2.78 17.67 -1.50
N TYR A 165 3.84 17.82 -2.30
CA TYR A 165 3.99 18.98 -3.18
C TYR A 165 2.89 19.02 -4.24
N SER A 166 2.65 17.91 -4.92
CA SER A 166 1.57 17.82 -5.90
C SER A 166 0.20 18.16 -5.30
N ALA A 167 -0.09 17.67 -4.09
CA ALA A 167 -1.34 17.99 -3.39
C ALA A 167 -1.44 19.48 -3.01
N ARG A 168 -0.35 20.07 -2.50
CA ARG A 168 -0.29 21.50 -2.18
C ARG A 168 -0.52 22.35 -3.43
N ASP A 169 0.16 22.04 -4.52
CA ASP A 169 0.09 22.84 -5.75
C ASP A 169 -1.30 22.73 -6.41
N ALA A 170 -1.94 21.56 -6.34
CA ALA A 170 -3.33 21.38 -6.75
C ALA A 170 -4.31 22.22 -5.91
N LEU A 171 -4.08 22.31 -4.59
CA LEU A 171 -4.88 23.17 -3.71
C LEU A 171 -4.68 24.66 -4.03
N ILE A 172 -3.46 25.09 -4.34
CA ILE A 172 -3.19 26.48 -4.75
C ILE A 172 -3.92 26.80 -6.05
N THR A 173 -3.74 25.95 -7.07
CA THR A 173 -4.38 26.12 -8.39
C THR A 173 -5.90 26.17 -8.28
N GLY A 174 -6.51 25.24 -7.52
CA GLY A 174 -7.96 25.21 -7.32
C GLY A 174 -8.50 26.42 -6.57
N VAL A 175 -7.71 27.04 -5.69
CA VAL A 175 -8.08 28.29 -5.00
C VAL A 175 -8.02 29.49 -5.94
N GLU A 176 -7.01 29.57 -6.81
CA GLU A 176 -6.89 30.64 -7.80
C GLU A 176 -8.00 30.58 -8.86
N GLU A 177 -8.32 29.39 -9.36
CA GLU A 177 -9.42 29.18 -10.31
C GLU A 177 -10.77 29.57 -9.70
N ALA A 178 -11.03 29.19 -8.44
CA ALA A 178 -12.26 29.58 -7.74
C ALA A 178 -12.36 31.09 -7.50
N ALA A 179 -11.24 31.80 -7.37
CA ALA A 179 -11.20 33.26 -7.26
C ALA A 179 -11.46 33.95 -8.61
N ARG A 180 -11.06 33.33 -9.74
CA ARG A 180 -11.26 33.85 -11.10
C ARG A 180 -12.66 33.55 -11.67
N GLY A 181 -13.29 32.45 -11.26
CA GLY A 181 -14.61 32.00 -11.74
C GLY A 181 -15.83 32.65 -11.07
N LYS A 182 -15.63 33.63 -10.19
CA LYS A 182 -16.68 34.51 -9.68
C LYS A 182 -16.62 35.84 -10.45
N GLY A 183 -17.09 35.81 -11.69
CA GLY A 183 -17.39 36.97 -12.53
C GLY A 183 -18.80 36.81 -13.09
#